data_AF-A0A7L0W4T7-F1
#
_entry.id   AF-A0A7L0W4T7-F1
#
_cell.length_a   1.000
_cell.length_b   1.000
_cell.length_c   1.000
_cell.angle_alpha   90.00
_cell.angle_beta   90.00
_cell.angle_gamma   90.00
#
_symmetry.space_group_name_H-M   'P 1'
#
loop_
_entity.id
_entity.type
_entity.pdbx_description
1 polymer ?
#
loop_
_entity_poly.entity_id
_entity_poly.type
_entity_poly.pdbx_seq_one_letter_code
_entity_poly.pdbx_strand_id
1 'polypeptide(L)'
;RQPTWLNPDTYASLLQRHGRCDASECLSPGGRQYAERQGPWQLLLCSSCAAQGTHRRCSALSNDRNTWDCDSCAGMGTCKRQTAMCCWLGARQGLAAG
;
A
#
# COMPACT_ATOMS: atom_id res chain seq x y z
N ARG A 1 -18.94 -9.31 28.53
CA ARG A 1 -18.03 -9.30 27.35
C ARG A 1 -18.23 -7.97 26.64
N GLN A 2 -17.28 -7.03 26.73
CA GLN A 2 -17.37 -5.78 25.96
C GLN A 2 -17.14 -6.07 24.47
N PRO A 3 -17.86 -5.39 23.57
CA PRO A 3 -17.68 -5.57 22.14
C PRO A 3 -16.35 -4.96 21.69
N THR A 4 -15.64 -5.68 20.84
CA THR A 4 -14.26 -5.40 20.40
C THR A 4 -14.09 -4.09 19.65
N TRP A 5 -15.17 -3.48 19.14
CA TRP A 5 -15.14 -2.18 18.46
C TRP A 5 -14.87 -0.99 19.39
N LEU A 6 -14.97 -1.19 20.71
CA LEU A 6 -14.68 -0.17 21.73
C LEU A 6 -13.20 -0.17 22.15
N ASN A 7 -12.35 -0.98 21.49
CA ASN A 7 -10.93 -1.03 21.78
C ASN A 7 -10.18 0.04 20.96
N PRO A 8 -9.64 1.09 21.60
CA PRO A 8 -9.03 2.23 20.89
C PRO A 8 -7.83 1.83 20.02
N ASP A 9 -7.11 0.76 20.38
CA ASP A 9 -5.98 0.24 19.60
C ASP A 9 -6.41 -0.34 18.24
N THR A 10 -7.64 -0.86 18.17
CA THR A 10 -8.21 -1.36 16.91
C THR A 10 -8.55 -0.24 15.94
N TYR A 11 -8.91 0.94 16.45
CA TYR A 11 -9.20 2.12 15.62
C TYR A 11 -7.93 2.82 15.15
N ALA A 12 -6.90 2.91 15.99
CA ALA A 12 -5.62 3.52 15.62
C ALA A 12 -4.93 2.81 14.44
N SER A 13 -5.03 1.47 14.39
CA SER A 13 -4.47 0.66 13.31
C SER A 13 -5.13 0.91 11.95
N LEU A 14 -6.40 1.33 11.94
CA LEU A 14 -7.14 1.68 10.71
C LEU A 14 -6.73 3.06 10.16
N LEU A 15 -6.19 3.93 11.01
CA LEU A 15 -5.76 5.28 10.64
C LEU A 15 -4.29 5.35 10.22
N GLN A 16 -3.50 4.31 10.49
CA GLN A 16 -2.09 4.29 10.15
C GLN A 16 -1.91 4.23 8.63
N ARG A 17 -1.68 5.39 8.03
CA ARG A 17 -1.38 5.52 6.60
C ARG A 17 -0.05 4.82 6.31
N HIS A 18 -0.01 4.07 5.20
CA HIS A 18 1.23 3.46 4.74
C HIS A 18 2.30 4.56 4.52
N GLY A 19 3.50 4.35 5.07
CA GLY A 19 4.55 5.37 5.18
C GLY A 19 5.90 4.92 4.63
N ARG A 20 5.94 3.88 3.80
CA ARG A 20 7.16 3.29 3.27
C ARG A 20 7.07 3.13 1.75
N CYS A 21 8.22 3.13 1.08
CA CYS A 21 8.34 2.75 -0.31
C CYS A 21 8.51 1.22 -0.44
N ASP A 22 7.55 0.60 -1.12
CA ASP A 22 7.47 -0.84 -1.42
C ASP A 22 8.06 -1.21 -2.79
N ALA A 23 8.63 -0.24 -3.53
CA ALA A 23 9.31 -0.54 -4.78
C ALA A 23 10.42 -1.59 -4.56
N SER A 24 10.55 -2.55 -5.48
CA SER A 24 11.57 -3.61 -5.40
C SER A 24 12.97 -3.01 -5.15
N GLU A 25 13.30 -1.98 -5.92
CA GLU A 25 14.50 -1.17 -5.74
C GLU A 25 14.11 0.26 -5.32
N CYS A 26 14.65 0.73 -4.19
CA CYS A 26 14.38 2.07 -3.68
C CYS A 26 15.58 2.97 -3.92
N LEU A 27 15.37 4.03 -4.71
CA LEU A 27 16.44 4.95 -5.12
C LEU A 27 16.62 6.15 -4.17
N SER A 28 15.78 6.27 -3.14
CA SER A 28 15.79 7.45 -2.27
C SER A 28 17.04 7.49 -1.38
N PRO A 29 17.75 8.63 -1.31
CA PRO A 29 18.92 8.76 -0.45
C PRO A 29 18.57 8.70 1.05
N GLY A 30 17.35 9.08 1.43
CA GLY A 30 16.85 8.98 2.80
C GLY A 30 16.29 7.60 3.17
N GLY A 31 16.36 6.62 2.26
CA GLY A 31 15.81 5.28 2.47
C GLY A 31 14.27 5.21 2.39
N ARG A 32 13.73 4.00 2.61
CA ARG A 32 12.35 3.66 2.24
C ARG A 32 11.27 4.44 2.98
N GLN A 33 11.53 4.93 4.20
CA GLN A 33 10.57 5.69 5.01
C GLN A 33 10.69 7.21 4.80
N TYR A 34 11.73 7.66 4.11
CA TYR A 34 11.87 9.07 3.78
C TYR A 34 10.83 9.45 2.75
N ALA A 35 10.07 10.50 3.01
CA ALA A 35 9.06 11.00 2.08
C ALA A 35 9.05 12.52 2.10
N GLU A 36 9.19 13.12 0.93
CA GLU A 36 8.99 14.55 0.76
C GLU A 36 7.49 14.85 0.66
N ARG A 37 7.09 16.07 1.03
CA ARG A 37 5.73 16.54 0.79
C ARG A 37 5.41 16.70 -0.69
N GLN A 38 6.40 17.15 -1.47
CA GLN A 38 6.33 17.33 -2.92
C GLN A 38 7.71 17.06 -3.52
N GLY A 39 7.76 16.65 -4.78
CA GLY A 39 9.00 16.39 -5.49
C GLY A 39 9.20 14.91 -5.86
N PRO A 40 10.42 14.54 -6.25
CA PRO A 40 10.71 13.19 -6.75
C PRO A 40 10.63 12.10 -5.67
N TRP A 41 10.83 12.47 -4.40
CA TRP A 41 10.73 11.56 -3.26
C TRP A 41 9.41 11.70 -2.52
N GLN A 42 8.40 12.32 -3.16
CA GLN A 42 7.04 12.25 -2.65
C GLN A 42 6.56 10.80 -2.62
N LEU A 43 6.04 10.39 -1.48
CA LEU A 43 5.45 9.07 -1.31
C LEU A 43 4.00 9.06 -1.81
N LEU A 44 3.78 8.34 -2.90
CA LEU A 44 2.47 8.10 -3.51
C LEU A 44 1.93 6.78 -2.98
N LEU A 45 0.68 6.78 -2.55
CA LEU A 45 -0.01 5.56 -2.16
C LEU A 45 -0.86 5.03 -3.30
N CYS A 46 -1.06 3.72 -3.31
CA CYS A 46 -1.97 3.12 -4.26
C CYS A 46 -3.36 3.75 -4.07
N SER A 47 -3.92 4.27 -5.17
CA SER A 47 -5.20 4.98 -5.17
C SER A 47 -6.37 4.04 -4.86
N SER A 48 -6.18 2.74 -5.12
CA SER A 48 -7.18 1.70 -4.91
C SER A 48 -7.16 1.10 -3.49
N CYS A 49 -5.98 0.77 -2.93
CA CYS A 49 -5.90 0.05 -1.66
C CYS A 49 -5.24 0.84 -0.51
N ALA A 50 -4.49 1.90 -0.80
CA ALA A 50 -3.64 2.64 0.15
C ALA A 50 -2.70 1.81 1.04
N ALA A 51 -2.63 0.49 0.82
CA ALA A 51 -1.85 -0.46 1.60
C ALA A 51 -0.38 -0.53 1.17
N GLN A 52 -0.09 -0.06 -0.05
CA GLN A 52 1.26 0.05 -0.59
C GLN A 52 1.58 1.49 -0.96
N GLY A 53 2.86 1.83 -0.91
CA GLY A 53 3.41 3.12 -1.30
C GLY A 53 4.63 3.00 -2.20
N THR A 54 4.87 4.02 -3.03
CA THR A 54 6.11 4.16 -3.80
C THR A 54 6.53 5.61 -3.87
N HIS A 55 7.83 5.88 -4.00
CA HIS A 55 8.28 7.20 -4.42
C HIS A 55 7.99 7.40 -5.89
N ARG A 56 7.65 8.63 -6.29
CA ARG A 56 7.43 9.00 -7.70
C ARG A 56 8.56 8.48 -8.61
N ARG A 57 9.81 8.69 -8.21
CA ARG A 57 10.99 8.26 -8.98
C ARG A 57 11.21 6.75 -8.96
N CYS A 58 10.78 6.05 -7.90
CA CYS A 58 10.93 4.60 -7.79
C CYS A 58 9.93 3.84 -8.68
N SER A 59 8.78 4.42 -8.99
CA SER A 59 7.79 3.84 -9.92
C SER A 59 7.83 4.44 -11.32
N ALA A 60 8.89 5.18 -11.67
CA ALA A 60 9.05 5.84 -12.97
C ALA A 60 7.81 6.67 -13.39
N LEU A 61 7.11 7.29 -12.44
CA LEU A 61 5.94 8.11 -12.73
C LEU A 61 6.35 9.47 -13.31
N SER A 62 5.67 9.88 -14.37
CA SER A 62 5.78 11.23 -14.91
C SER A 62 5.37 12.29 -13.88
N ASN A 63 5.90 13.50 -14.04
CA ASN A 63 5.72 14.58 -13.05
C ASN A 63 4.28 15.15 -13.03
N ASP A 64 3.54 14.97 -14.11
CA ASP A 64 2.14 15.37 -14.29
C ASP A 64 1.14 14.44 -13.57
N ARG A 65 1.54 13.19 -13.32
CA ARG A 65 0.65 12.18 -12.73
C ARG A 65 0.86 12.06 -11.23
N ASN A 66 -0.19 12.36 -10.45
CA ASN A 66 -0.18 12.24 -8.99
C ASN A 66 -0.93 10.99 -8.48
N THR A 67 -1.47 10.17 -9.37
CA THR A 67 -2.15 8.92 -9.04
C THR A 67 -1.29 7.73 -9.44
N TRP A 68 -1.10 6.82 -8.50
CA TRP A 68 -0.40 5.56 -8.68
C TRP A 68 -1.29 4.42 -8.20
N ASP A 69 -1.15 3.26 -8.85
CA ASP A 69 -1.73 2.00 -8.42
C ASP A 69 -0.59 0.98 -8.36
N CYS A 70 -0.57 0.17 -7.29
CA CYS A 70 0.41 -0.91 -7.18
C CYS A 70 0.14 -2.01 -8.21
N ASP A 71 1.10 -2.89 -8.45
CA ASP A 71 0.99 -3.93 -9.49
C ASP A 71 -0.25 -4.81 -9.31
N SER A 72 -0.60 -5.13 -8.06
CA SER A 72 -1.82 -5.86 -7.72
C SER A 72 -3.10 -5.14 -8.16
N CYS A 73 -3.10 -3.80 -8.15
CA CYS A 73 -4.23 -2.96 -8.53
C CYS A 73 -4.17 -2.50 -10.00
N ALA A 74 -2.98 -2.33 -10.59
CA ALA A 74 -2.74 -1.74 -11.90
C ALA A 74 -3.12 -2.65 -13.09
N GLY A 75 -3.35 -3.95 -12.87
CA GLY A 75 -3.82 -4.90 -13.88
C GLY A 75 -5.28 -5.32 -13.74
N MET A 76 -5.96 -4.92 -12.66
CA MET A 76 -7.39 -5.18 -12.48
C MET A 76 -8.17 -4.11 -13.25
N GLY A 77 -8.32 -4.30 -14.56
CA GLY A 77 -9.13 -3.43 -15.42
C GLY A 77 -10.47 -3.13 -14.77
N THR A 78 -10.60 -1.93 -14.21
CA THR A 78 -11.83 -1.36 -13.63
C THR A 78 -12.75 -2.34 -12.90
N CYS A 79 -12.48 -2.69 -11.65
CA CYS A 79 -13.58 -3.04 -10.75
C CYS A 79 -13.87 -1.84 -9.85
N LYS A 80 -14.88 -1.05 -10.23
CA LYS A 80 -15.39 0.04 -9.41
C LYS A 80 -15.85 -0.55 -8.08
N ARG A 81 -15.37 0.02 -6.96
CA ARG A 81 -15.91 -0.12 -5.60
C ARG A 81 -16.41 -1.54 -5.27
N GLN A 82 -15.57 -2.37 -4.68
CA GLN A 82 -16.08 -3.29 -3.65
C GLN A 82 -15.18 -3.24 -2.42
N THR A 83 -15.76 -2.65 -1.39
CA THR A 83 -15.48 -2.78 0.03
C THR A 83 -14.85 -4.14 0.36
N ALA A 84 -13.75 -4.08 1.12
CA ALA A 84 -13.19 -5.11 1.99
C ALA A 84 -13.38 -6.57 1.55
N MET A 85 -12.33 -7.16 0.95
CA MET A 85 -11.86 -8.54 1.17
C MET A 85 -10.98 -9.01 0.00
N CYS A 86 -9.77 -8.47 -0.14
CA CYS A 86 -8.71 -9.13 -0.93
C CYS A 86 -7.36 -9.14 -0.17
N CYS A 87 -7.40 -9.41 1.15
CA CYS A 87 -6.22 -9.88 1.90
C CYS A 87 -6.06 -11.41 1.84
N TRP A 88 -6.97 -12.13 1.16
CA TRP A 88 -6.88 -13.57 1.01
C TRP A 88 -6.53 -13.88 -0.43
N LEU A 89 -5.25 -14.11 -0.71
CA LEU A 89 -4.73 -15.19 -1.57
C LEU A 89 -3.20 -15.03 -1.63
N GLY A 90 -2.58 -15.24 -0.47
CA GLY A 90 -1.13 -15.25 -0.30
C GLY A 90 -0.67 -16.14 0.85
N ALA A 91 -1.44 -17.18 1.21
CA ALA A 91 -1.02 -18.19 2.18
C ALA A 91 -0.94 -19.54 1.46
N ARG A 92 0.14 -19.74 0.71
CA ARG A 92 0.58 -21.07 0.26
C ARG A 92 1.64 -21.56 1.24
N GLN A 93 1.25 -22.43 2.17
CA GLN A 93 2.14 -23.39 2.84
C GLN A 93 1.36 -24.70 3.00
N GLY A 94 1.86 -25.74 2.34
CA GLY A 94 1.17 -27.01 2.13
C GLY A 94 1.11 -27.88 3.38
N LEU A 95 0.00 -28.61 3.51
CA LEU A 95 -0.07 -29.85 4.28
C LEU A 95 0.56 -30.97 3.44
N ALA A 96 1.61 -31.59 3.95
CA ALA A 96 1.94 -32.97 3.61
C ALA A 96 1.70 -33.80 4.87
N ALA A 97 0.64 -34.61 4.84
CA ALA A 97 0.43 -35.71 5.77
C ALA A 97 1.25 -36.91 5.27
N GLY A 98 1.96 -37.55 6.21
CA GLY A 98 2.62 -38.84 6.08
C GLY A 98 2.75 -39.42 7.47
#